data_AF-A0A9E2RRW8-F1
#
_entry.id   AF-A0A9E2RRW8-F1
#
_cell.length_a   1.000
_cell.length_b   1.000
_cell.length_c   1.000
_cell.angle_alpha   90.00
_cell.angle_beta   90.00
_cell.angle_gamma   90.00
#
_symmetry.space_group_name_H-M   'P 1'
#
loop_
_entity.id
_entity.type
_entity.pdbx_description
1 polymer ?
#
loop_
_entity_poly.entity_id
_entity_poly.type
_entity_poly.pdbx_seq_one_letter_code
_entity_poly.pdbx_strand_id
1 'polypeptide(L)'
;MQLKKSFRVSIYAAFAVLSLSGAVWFLANWQKDLSTGEIWQQVAANMLMIHGGTAMLALLLIGALIPVHLLRGWRSRRNRVSGAVVVTINTVLIATAFGLYYLGSETLRPWISWIHLAAGCSVVLLLPVHIWLGRRESKAKRDASANTLASVSHQPALSIVRIQESPVKNSDRMTGKRDKRARS
;
A
#
# COMPACT_ATOMS: atom_id res chain seq x y z
N MET A 1 15.80 -2.13 0.60
CA MET A 1 15.92 -2.23 -0.88
C MET A 1 14.94 -1.26 -1.50
N GLN A 2 15.45 -0.24 -2.18
CA GLN A 2 14.60 0.68 -2.95
C GLN A 2 14.12 -0.09 -4.18
N LEU A 3 12.80 -0.17 -4.39
CA LEU A 3 12.24 -0.68 -5.65
C LEU A 3 12.93 0.03 -6.81
N LYS A 4 13.57 -0.74 -7.71
CA LYS A 4 14.26 -0.21 -8.89
C LYS A 4 13.29 0.71 -9.65
N LYS A 5 13.77 1.89 -10.08
CA LYS A 5 12.95 2.89 -10.77
C LYS A 5 12.18 2.28 -11.94
N SER A 6 12.84 1.41 -12.71
CA SER A 6 12.25 0.71 -13.86
C SER A 6 10.99 -0.07 -13.49
N PHE A 7 11.00 -0.83 -12.40
CA PHE A 7 9.82 -1.62 -11.98
C PHE A 7 8.63 -0.74 -11.58
N ARG A 8 8.90 0.42 -10.95
CA ARG A 8 7.84 1.39 -10.62
C ARG A 8 7.23 2.00 -11.88
N VAL A 9 8.08 2.35 -12.85
CA VAL A 9 7.63 2.88 -14.14
C VAL A 9 6.81 1.83 -14.89
N SER A 10 7.23 0.56 -14.89
CA SER A 10 6.46 -0.53 -15.50
C SER A 10 5.07 -0.71 -14.89
N ILE A 11 4.95 -0.63 -13.56
CA ILE A 11 3.64 -0.68 -12.89
C ILE A 11 2.76 0.50 -13.34
N TYR A 12 3.29 1.73 -13.30
CA TYR A 12 2.52 2.91 -13.69
C TYR A 12 2.13 2.88 -15.16
N ALA A 13 3.03 2.43 -16.04
CA ALA A 13 2.75 2.26 -17.46
C ALA A 13 1.65 1.22 -17.67
N ALA A 14 1.71 0.06 -17.00
CA ALA A 14 0.68 -0.97 -17.10
C ALA A 14 -0.70 -0.43 -16.68
N PHE A 15 -0.80 0.18 -15.49
CA PHE A 15 -2.06 0.76 -15.02
C PHE A 15 -2.58 1.90 -15.92
N ALA A 16 -1.69 2.72 -16.48
CA ALA A 16 -2.06 3.75 -17.44
C ALA A 16 -2.64 3.11 -18.71
N VAL A 17 -1.96 2.13 -19.31
CA VAL A 17 -2.43 1.44 -20.52
C VAL A 17 -3.77 0.71 -20.26
N LEU A 18 -3.94 0.04 -19.12
CA LEU A 18 -5.21 -0.56 -18.70
C LEU A 18 -6.35 0.47 -18.64
N SER A 19 -6.08 1.63 -18.04
CA SER A 19 -7.07 2.70 -17.88
C SER A 19 -7.44 3.33 -19.22
N LEU A 20 -6.44 3.65 -20.06
CA LEU A 20 -6.67 4.22 -21.38
C LEU A 20 -7.40 3.24 -22.30
N SER A 21 -6.94 1.99 -22.37
CA SER A 21 -7.58 0.97 -23.21
C SER A 21 -9.03 0.71 -22.78
N GLY A 22 -9.31 0.67 -21.46
CA GLY A 22 -10.68 0.54 -20.95
C GLY A 22 -11.56 1.74 -21.29
N ALA A 23 -11.05 2.97 -21.17
CA ALA A 23 -11.78 4.19 -21.52
C ALA A 23 -12.09 4.28 -23.02
N VAL A 24 -11.10 3.98 -23.87
CA VAL A 24 -11.29 3.97 -25.34
C VAL A 24 -12.25 2.86 -25.74
N TRP A 25 -12.16 1.67 -25.11
CA TRP A 25 -13.12 0.59 -25.32
C TRP A 25 -14.56 1.02 -24.98
N PHE A 26 -14.77 1.66 -23.83
CA PHE A 26 -16.09 2.13 -23.41
C PHE A 26 -16.67 3.13 -24.42
N LEU A 27 -15.85 4.10 -24.87
CA LEU A 27 -16.27 5.07 -25.88
C LEU A 27 -16.60 4.41 -27.22
N ALA A 28 -15.77 3.47 -27.67
CA ALA A 28 -16.00 2.74 -28.91
C ALA A 28 -17.26 1.86 -28.83
N ASN A 29 -17.49 1.20 -27.70
CA ASN A 29 -18.69 0.40 -27.48
C ASN A 29 -19.95 1.27 -27.48
N TRP A 30 -19.91 2.43 -26.82
CA TRP A 30 -21.01 3.40 -26.85
C TRP A 30 -21.30 3.90 -28.27
N GLN A 31 -20.25 4.22 -29.04
CA GLN A 31 -20.40 4.75 -30.39
C GLN A 31 -20.86 3.68 -31.40
N LYS A 32 -20.48 2.42 -31.19
CA LYS A 32 -20.98 1.26 -31.95
C LYS A 32 -22.50 1.10 -31.82
N ASP A 33 -23.07 1.42 -30.66
CA ASP A 33 -24.52 1.32 -30.45
C ASP A 33 -25.28 2.46 -31.12
N LEU A 34 -24.62 3.60 -31.37
CA LEU A 34 -25.20 4.76 -32.06
C LEU A 34 -24.97 4.78 -33.57
N SER A 35 -23.99 4.03 -34.08
CA SER A 35 -23.59 4.05 -35.49
C SER A 35 -23.21 2.66 -36.00
N THR A 36 -23.65 2.30 -37.21
CA THR A 36 -23.37 1.01 -37.88
C THR A 36 -21.94 0.91 -38.46
N GLY A 37 -21.01 1.78 -38.02
CA GLY A 37 -19.66 1.84 -38.57
C GLY A 37 -18.78 0.67 -38.11
N GLU A 38 -18.25 -0.09 -39.08
CA GLU A 38 -17.32 -1.22 -38.87
C GLU A 38 -16.05 -0.82 -38.09
N ILE A 39 -15.62 0.44 -38.23
CA ILE A 39 -14.46 1.01 -37.53
C ILE A 39 -14.62 0.92 -36.01
N TRP A 40 -15.80 1.22 -35.46
CA TRP A 40 -16.03 1.19 -34.01
C TRP A 40 -16.00 -0.23 -33.44
N GLN A 41 -16.44 -1.22 -34.23
CA GLN A 41 -16.31 -2.63 -33.87
C GLN A 41 -14.84 -3.06 -33.81
N GLN A 42 -14.04 -2.69 -34.81
CA GLN A 42 -12.61 -2.99 -34.85
C GLN A 42 -11.84 -2.30 -33.70
N VAL A 43 -12.16 -1.03 -33.42
CA VAL A 43 -11.55 -0.31 -32.29
C VAL A 43 -11.91 -0.99 -30.96
N ALA A 44 -13.17 -1.35 -30.73
CA ALA A 44 -13.58 -2.06 -29.53
C ALA A 44 -12.86 -3.42 -29.40
N ALA A 45 -12.76 -4.20 -30.47
CA ALA A 45 -12.05 -5.48 -30.45
C ALA A 45 -10.55 -5.31 -30.14
N ASN A 46 -9.87 -4.37 -30.81
CA ASN A 46 -8.44 -4.11 -30.61
C ASN A 46 -8.14 -3.59 -29.21
N MET A 47 -8.96 -2.67 -28.69
CA MET A 47 -8.80 -2.17 -27.33
C MET A 47 -9.02 -3.25 -26.29
N LEU A 48 -9.99 -4.15 -26.50
CA LEU A 48 -10.23 -5.28 -25.59
C LEU A 48 -9.03 -6.25 -25.56
N MET A 49 -8.43 -6.51 -26.73
CA MET A 49 -7.23 -7.34 -26.84
C MET A 49 -6.03 -6.70 -26.11
N ILE A 50 -5.77 -5.41 -26.33
CA ILE A 50 -4.70 -4.68 -25.62
C ILE A 50 -4.97 -4.64 -24.11
N HIS A 51 -6.22 -4.42 -23.72
CA HIS A 51 -6.63 -4.39 -22.31
C HIS A 51 -6.38 -5.74 -21.63
N GLY A 52 -6.85 -6.83 -22.25
CA GLY A 52 -6.64 -8.20 -21.75
C GLY A 52 -5.15 -8.57 -21.66
N GLY A 53 -4.37 -8.28 -22.70
CA GLY A 53 -2.92 -8.52 -22.69
C GLY A 53 -2.20 -7.73 -21.60
N THR A 54 -2.55 -6.46 -21.44
CA THR A 54 -1.99 -5.60 -20.39
C THR A 54 -2.43 -6.05 -18.99
N ALA A 55 -3.66 -6.54 -18.83
CA ALA A 55 -4.16 -7.10 -17.57
C ALA A 55 -3.31 -8.29 -17.10
N MET A 56 -2.91 -9.18 -18.01
CA MET A 56 -2.02 -10.30 -17.67
C MET A 56 -0.65 -9.82 -17.19
N LEU A 57 -0.07 -8.81 -17.86
CA LEU A 57 1.18 -8.19 -17.41
C LEU A 57 1.02 -7.52 -16.04
N ALA A 58 -0.08 -6.82 -15.80
CA ALA A 58 -0.36 -6.19 -14.52
C ALA A 58 -0.49 -7.22 -13.39
N LEU A 59 -1.14 -8.36 -13.62
CA LEU A 59 -1.22 -9.46 -12.66
C LEU A 59 0.17 -9.98 -12.26
N LEU A 60 1.08 -10.16 -13.23
CA LEU A 60 2.45 -10.57 -12.95
C LEU A 60 3.21 -9.52 -12.11
N LEU A 61 3.06 -8.24 -12.46
CA LEU A 61 3.68 -7.13 -11.73
C LEU A 61 3.13 -7.00 -10.30
N ILE A 62 1.81 -7.13 -10.12
CA ILE A 62 1.16 -7.12 -8.80
C ILE A 62 1.64 -8.33 -7.98
N GLY A 63 1.70 -9.52 -8.57
CA GLY A 63 2.22 -10.71 -7.92
C GLY A 63 3.65 -10.52 -7.40
N ALA A 64 4.52 -9.92 -8.21
CA ALA A 64 5.88 -9.57 -7.80
C ALA A 64 5.93 -8.46 -6.72
N LEU A 65 4.92 -7.58 -6.67
CA LEU A 65 4.85 -6.48 -5.70
C LEU A 65 4.44 -6.95 -4.29
N ILE A 66 3.65 -8.02 -4.17
CA ILE A 66 3.15 -8.57 -2.90
C ILE A 66 4.27 -8.82 -1.87
N PRO A 67 5.33 -9.62 -2.15
CA PRO A 67 6.37 -9.92 -1.17
C PRO A 67 7.19 -8.69 -0.78
N VAL A 68 7.40 -7.75 -1.72
CA VAL A 68 8.28 -6.60 -1.52
C VAL A 68 7.58 -5.46 -0.77
N HIS A 69 6.30 -5.22 -1.08
CA HIS A 69 5.57 -4.05 -0.59
C HIS A 69 4.49 -4.44 0.42
N LEU A 70 3.66 -5.42 0.11
CA LEU A 70 2.49 -5.77 0.93
C LEU A 70 2.91 -6.47 2.22
N LEU A 71 3.70 -7.55 2.15
CA LEU A 71 4.16 -8.29 3.35
C LEU A 71 4.98 -7.38 4.28
N ARG A 72 5.85 -6.55 3.71
CA ARG A 72 6.69 -5.61 4.46
C ARG A 72 5.86 -4.50 5.11
N GLY A 73 4.93 -3.90 4.38
CA GLY A 73 4.02 -2.86 4.89
C GLY A 73 3.12 -3.39 6.01
N TRP A 74 2.61 -4.62 5.83
CA TRP A 74 1.78 -5.30 6.81
C TRP A 74 2.55 -5.57 8.11
N ARG A 75 3.80 -6.05 8.03
CA ARG A 75 4.66 -6.31 9.20
C ARG A 75 5.05 -5.04 9.94
N SER A 76 5.22 -3.93 9.21
CA SER A 76 5.49 -2.61 9.80
C SER A 76 4.25 -1.90 10.37
N ARG A 77 3.06 -2.52 10.33
CA ARG A 77 1.74 -1.90 10.64
C ARG A 77 1.47 -0.57 9.94
N ARG A 78 2.18 -0.27 8.85
CA ARG A 78 2.12 1.04 8.21
C ARG A 78 1.07 1.04 7.10
N ASN A 79 0.18 2.03 7.10
CA ASN A 79 -0.78 2.31 6.04
C ASN A 79 -1.66 1.10 5.60
N ARG A 80 -1.96 0.17 6.52
CA ARG A 80 -2.67 -1.11 6.26
C ARG A 80 -4.03 -0.91 5.60
N VAL A 81 -4.77 0.11 6.02
CA VAL A 81 -6.12 0.39 5.49
C VAL A 81 -6.05 0.72 4.00
N SER A 82 -5.18 1.67 3.62
CA SER A 82 -5.03 2.03 2.21
C SER A 82 -4.51 0.88 1.34
N GLY A 83 -3.61 0.05 1.87
CA GLY A 83 -3.12 -1.14 1.18
C GLY A 83 -4.21 -2.20 1.01
N ALA A 84 -5.02 -2.43 2.04
CA ALA A 84 -6.15 -3.35 1.98
C ALA A 84 -7.19 -2.91 0.95
N VAL A 85 -7.53 -1.61 0.91
CA VAL A 85 -8.44 -1.05 -0.11
C VAL A 85 -7.93 -1.33 -1.52
N VAL A 86 -6.64 -1.09 -1.78
CA VAL A 86 -6.03 -1.35 -3.10
C VAL A 86 -6.02 -2.84 -3.44
N VAL A 87 -5.78 -3.73 -2.48
CA VAL A 87 -5.86 -5.18 -2.71
C VAL A 87 -7.30 -5.59 -3.03
N THR A 88 -8.27 -5.16 -2.23
CA THR A 88 -9.69 -5.49 -2.42
C THR A 88 -10.20 -5.04 -3.79
N ILE A 89 -9.91 -3.81 -4.21
CA ILE A 89 -10.38 -3.31 -5.51
C ILE A 89 -9.75 -4.09 -6.67
N ASN A 90 -8.47 -4.49 -6.56
CA ASN A 90 -7.83 -5.34 -7.56
C ASN A 90 -8.44 -6.75 -7.57
N THR A 91 -8.75 -7.33 -6.41
CA THR A 91 -9.45 -8.63 -6.33
C THR A 91 -10.81 -8.56 -7.01
N VAL A 92 -11.58 -7.48 -6.79
CA VAL A 92 -12.88 -7.27 -7.46
C VAL A 92 -12.70 -7.17 -8.97
N LEU A 93 -11.71 -6.41 -9.45
CA LEU A 93 -11.40 -6.32 -10.89
C LEU A 93 -11.07 -7.68 -11.51
N ILE A 94 -10.27 -8.49 -10.83
CA ILE A 94 -9.88 -9.83 -11.30
C ILE A 94 -11.09 -10.76 -11.34
N ALA A 95 -11.89 -10.78 -10.27
CA ALA A 95 -13.08 -11.62 -10.17
C ALA A 95 -14.13 -11.25 -11.23
N THR A 96 -14.34 -9.95 -11.46
CA THR A 96 -15.27 -9.47 -12.49
C THR A 96 -14.76 -9.68 -13.90
N ALA A 97 -13.45 -9.53 -14.15
CA ALA A 97 -12.85 -9.88 -15.45
C ALA A 97 -13.02 -11.38 -15.76
N PHE A 98 -12.74 -12.24 -14.77
CA PHE A 98 -13.00 -13.67 -14.88
C PHE A 98 -14.48 -13.95 -15.13
N GLY A 99 -15.38 -13.25 -14.44
CA GLY A 99 -16.82 -13.35 -14.64
C GLY A 99 -17.26 -12.95 -16.06
N LEU A 100 -16.74 -11.85 -16.61
CA LEU A 100 -17.06 -11.44 -17.97
C LEU A 100 -16.58 -12.43 -19.02
N TYR A 101 -15.51 -13.17 -18.73
CA TYR A 101 -14.93 -14.15 -19.64
C TYR A 101 -15.60 -15.52 -19.54
N TYR A 102 -15.93 -15.98 -18.34
CA TYR A 102 -16.39 -17.37 -18.11
C TYR A 102 -17.84 -17.49 -17.65
N LEU A 103 -18.42 -16.48 -16.99
CA LEU A 103 -19.84 -16.51 -16.61
C LEU A 103 -20.68 -16.06 -17.81
N GLY A 104 -21.05 -17.03 -18.65
CA GLY A 104 -21.86 -16.83 -19.86
C GLY A 104 -23.35 -16.56 -19.61
N SER A 105 -23.77 -16.15 -18.41
CA SER A 105 -25.18 -15.86 -18.15
C SER A 105 -25.54 -14.46 -18.66
N GLU A 106 -26.58 -14.35 -19.49
CA GLU A 106 -27.03 -13.06 -20.03
C GLU A 106 -27.52 -12.09 -18.94
N THR A 107 -28.03 -12.61 -17.82
CA THR A 107 -28.54 -11.79 -16.71
C THR A 107 -27.43 -11.18 -15.85
N LEU A 108 -26.34 -11.90 -15.56
CA LEU A 108 -25.26 -11.38 -14.71
C LEU A 108 -24.25 -10.52 -15.48
N ARG A 109 -24.11 -10.75 -16.78
CA ARG A 109 -23.09 -10.10 -17.61
C ARG A 109 -23.16 -8.56 -17.58
N PRO A 110 -24.34 -7.90 -17.64
CA PRO A 110 -24.44 -6.45 -17.49
C PRO A 110 -23.98 -5.97 -16.12
N TRP A 111 -24.41 -6.64 -15.05
CA TRP A 111 -24.04 -6.28 -13.67
C TRP A 111 -22.52 -6.39 -13.46
N ILE A 112 -21.92 -7.49 -13.91
CA ILE A 112 -20.47 -7.69 -13.81
C ILE A 112 -19.72 -6.62 -14.61
N SER A 113 -20.23 -6.25 -15.80
CA SER A 113 -19.64 -5.19 -16.62
C SER A 113 -19.66 -3.83 -15.92
N TRP A 114 -20.80 -3.45 -15.33
CA TRP A 114 -20.92 -2.22 -14.55
C TRP A 114 -20.00 -2.19 -13.33
N ILE A 115 -19.93 -3.30 -12.58
CA ILE A 115 -19.04 -3.41 -11.42
C ILE A 115 -17.58 -3.33 -11.86
N HIS A 116 -17.20 -3.98 -12.96
CA HIS A 116 -15.84 -3.93 -13.50
C HIS A 116 -15.46 -2.51 -13.90
N LEU A 117 -16.35 -1.80 -14.59
CA LEU A 117 -16.15 -0.40 -14.99
C LEU A 117 -16.03 0.52 -13.76
N ALA A 118 -16.94 0.42 -12.80
CA ALA A 118 -16.92 1.22 -11.58
C ALA A 118 -15.65 0.97 -10.75
N ALA A 119 -15.23 -0.29 -10.63
CA ALA A 119 -13.99 -0.67 -9.96
C ALA A 119 -12.75 -0.13 -10.70
N GLY A 120 -12.75 -0.19 -12.03
CA GLY A 120 -11.70 0.36 -12.87
C GLY A 120 -11.54 1.86 -12.68
N CYS A 121 -12.64 2.61 -12.72
CA CYS A 121 -12.63 4.05 -12.43
C CYS A 121 -12.12 4.35 -11.01
N SER A 122 -12.53 3.54 -10.02
CA SER A 122 -12.09 3.70 -8.63
C SER A 122 -10.57 3.52 -8.50
N VAL A 123 -9.96 2.59 -9.24
CA VAL A 123 -8.50 2.37 -9.23
C VAL A 123 -7.73 3.60 -9.72
N VAL A 124 -8.20 4.28 -10.77
CA VAL A 124 -7.57 5.50 -11.30
C VAL A 124 -7.45 6.59 -10.24
N LEU A 125 -8.44 6.69 -9.34
CA LEU A 125 -8.45 7.69 -8.26
C LEU A 125 -7.72 7.20 -7.00
N LEU A 126 -7.92 5.95 -6.60
CA LEU A 126 -7.41 5.40 -5.34
C LEU A 126 -5.90 5.15 -5.35
N LEU A 127 -5.30 4.80 -6.50
CA LEU A 127 -3.86 4.57 -6.62
C LEU A 127 -3.03 5.82 -6.30
N PRO A 128 -3.28 6.98 -6.93
CA PRO A 128 -2.60 8.24 -6.58
C PRO A 128 -2.76 8.60 -5.10
N VAL A 129 -3.96 8.43 -4.55
CA VAL A 129 -4.25 8.72 -3.14
C VAL A 129 -3.43 7.80 -2.22
N HIS A 130 -3.37 6.50 -2.50
CA HIS A 130 -2.54 5.55 -1.74
C HIS A 130 -1.05 5.94 -1.75
N ILE A 131 -0.52 6.31 -2.92
CA ILE A 131 0.88 6.74 -3.08
C ILE A 131 1.12 8.03 -2.29
N TRP A 132 0.20 9.00 -2.36
CA TRP A 132 0.33 10.26 -1.66
C TRP A 132 0.31 10.08 -0.13
N LEU A 133 -0.63 9.29 0.40
CA LEU A 133 -0.70 8.96 1.83
C LEU A 133 0.59 8.26 2.30
N GLY A 134 1.10 7.29 1.53
CA GLY A 134 2.35 6.60 1.86
C GLY A 134 3.59 7.50 1.85
N ARG A 135 3.61 8.53 0.98
CA ARG A 135 4.70 9.54 0.93
C ARG A 135 4.62 10.51 2.09
N ARG A 136 3.42 10.96 2.50
CA ARG A 136 3.23 11.87 3.65
C ARG A 136 3.71 11.26 4.95
N GLU A 137 3.33 10.01 5.23
CA GLU A 137 3.79 9.30 6.43
C GLU A 137 5.31 9.11 6.45
N SER A 138 5.92 8.97 5.27
CA SER A 138 7.37 8.82 5.14
C SER A 138 8.10 10.16 5.33
N LYS A 139 7.53 11.27 4.87
CA LYS A 139 8.07 12.62 5.07
C LYS A 139 7.95 13.05 6.53
N ALA A 140 6.78 12.93 7.14
CA ALA A 140 6.54 13.31 8.54
C ALA A 140 7.53 12.63 9.52
N LYS A 141 7.88 11.37 9.27
CA LYS A 141 8.85 10.63 10.09
C LYS A 141 10.30 11.06 9.84
N ARG A 142 10.67 11.41 8.61
CA ARG A 142 12.00 11.98 8.31
C ARG A 142 12.18 13.30 9.04
N ASP A 143 11.17 14.15 8.96
CA ASP A 143 11.18 15.47 9.61
C ASP A 143 11.25 15.32 11.14
N ALA A 144 10.49 14.37 11.73
CA ALA A 144 10.57 14.05 13.16
C ALA A 144 11.95 13.51 13.58
N SER A 145 12.52 12.56 12.83
CA SER A 145 13.86 12.02 13.13
C SER A 145 14.97 13.07 12.98
N ALA A 146 14.87 13.95 11.99
CA ALA A 146 15.81 15.06 11.81
C ALA A 146 15.75 16.06 12.98
N ASN A 147 14.54 16.40 13.45
CA ASN A 147 14.38 17.23 14.66
C ASN A 147 14.94 16.56 15.91
N THR A 148 14.75 15.24 16.09
CA THR A 148 15.36 14.51 17.22
C THR A 148 16.88 14.55 17.16
N LEU A 149 17.49 14.29 16.01
CA LEU A 149 18.95 14.33 15.85
C LEU A 149 19.51 15.74 16.09
N ALA A 150 18.84 16.78 15.58
CA ALA A 150 19.22 18.17 15.84
C ALA A 150 19.11 18.55 17.33
N SER A 151 18.10 18.03 18.04
CA SER A 151 17.95 18.24 19.48
C SER A 151 19.05 17.56 20.31
N VAL A 152 19.55 16.41 19.86
CA VAL A 152 20.66 15.69 20.52
C VAL A 152 22.00 16.35 20.23
N SER A 153 22.23 16.89 19.03
CA SER A 153 23.49 17.55 18.69
C SER A 153 23.68 18.91 19.35
N HIS A 154 22.59 19.58 19.75
CA HIS A 154 22.65 20.87 20.45
C HIS A 154 22.74 20.75 21.98
N GLN A 155 22.73 19.54 22.54
CA GLN A 155 23.04 19.32 23.95
C GLN A 155 24.55 19.59 24.16
N PRO A 156 24.95 20.65 24.89
CA PRO A 156 26.35 20.78 25.29
C PRO A 156 26.73 19.55 26.11
N ALA A 157 27.93 19.01 25.86
CA ALA A 157 28.45 17.75 26.41
C ALA A 157 28.72 17.76 27.93
N LEU A 158 27.84 18.39 28.74
CA LEU A 158 28.09 18.71 30.14
C LEU A 158 27.22 17.94 31.15
N SER A 159 26.53 16.85 30.75
CA SER A 159 25.71 16.07 31.69
C SER A 159 26.27 14.70 32.09
N ILE A 160 27.46 14.30 31.63
CA ILE A 160 28.09 13.03 32.06
C ILE A 160 28.91 13.17 33.36
N VAL A 161 29.11 14.39 33.89
CA VAL A 161 29.77 14.62 35.19
C VAL A 161 28.74 15.08 36.22
N ARG A 162 27.87 14.18 36.65
CA ARG A 162 27.17 14.30 37.94
C ARG A 162 26.82 12.93 38.51
N ILE A 163 27.82 12.06 38.63
CA ILE A 163 27.73 10.96 39.60
C ILE A 163 28.14 11.54 40.96
N GLN A 164 27.14 12.13 41.60
CA GLN A 164 26.81 11.96 43.02
C GLN A 164 27.98 11.61 43.96
N GLU A 165 28.66 12.64 44.48
CA GLU A 165 29.32 12.51 45.78
C GLU A 165 28.24 12.33 46.85
N SER A 166 28.19 11.14 47.46
CA SER A 166 27.40 10.89 48.65
C SER A 166 28.25 11.22 49.89
N PRO A 167 27.75 12.01 50.85
CA PRO A 167 28.48 12.24 52.09
C PRO A 167 28.38 10.97 52.94
N VAL A 168 29.55 10.40 53.24
CA VAL A 168 29.75 9.34 54.23
C VAL A 168 29.22 9.83 55.58
N LYS A 169 28.07 9.30 56.01
CA LYS A 169 27.59 9.46 57.38
C LYS A 169 28.12 8.32 58.22
N ASN A 170 29.28 8.56 58.83
CA ASN A 170 29.77 7.76 59.94
C ASN A 170 28.89 8.06 61.16
N SER A 171 28.17 7.05 61.66
CA SER A 171 27.72 7.03 63.05
C SER A 171 27.87 5.62 63.58
N ASP A 172 28.93 5.44 64.33
CA ASP A 172 29.07 4.42 65.35
C ASP A 172 27.78 4.25 66.17
N ARG A 173 27.60 3.01 66.64
CA ARG A 173 27.40 2.66 68.07
C ARG A 173 26.23 1.71 68.34
N MET A 174 26.64 0.44 68.50
CA MET A 174 26.29 -0.50 69.58
C MET A 174 24.89 -1.15 69.70
N THR A 175 25.01 -2.39 70.19
CA THR A 175 24.01 -3.26 70.86
C THR A 175 23.07 -3.97 69.88
N GLY A 176 22.96 -5.29 69.80
CA GLY A 176 23.26 -6.34 70.76
C GLY A 176 21.97 -7.10 71.06
N LYS A 177 21.73 -8.24 70.39
CA LYS A 177 21.06 -9.41 70.99
C LYS A 177 21.02 -10.61 70.04
N ARG A 178 21.73 -11.65 70.46
CA ARG A 178 21.38 -13.06 70.20
C ARG A 178 20.09 -13.39 70.94
N ASP A 179 19.23 -14.17 70.30
CA ASP A 179 18.27 -15.17 70.83
C ASP A 179 17.10 -15.24 69.82
N LYS A 180 16.42 -16.34 69.51
CA LYS A 180 16.50 -17.77 69.85
C LYS A 180 15.41 -18.44 69.00
N ARG A 181 15.60 -19.73 68.72
CA ARG A 181 14.57 -20.80 68.65
C ARG A 181 13.30 -20.62 67.80
N ALA A 182 13.20 -21.53 66.83
CA ALA A 182 12.22 -22.63 66.78
C ALA A 182 10.72 -22.33 66.89
N ARG A 183 10.01 -22.71 65.82
CA ARG A 183 8.66 -23.31 65.69
C ARG A 183 8.15 -22.96 64.29
N SER A 184 7.50 -23.81 63.52
CA SER A 184 7.05 -25.21 63.59
C SER A 184 6.56 -25.52 62.19
#